data_AF-A0A4Q3D2Z1-F1
#
_entry.id   AF-A0A4Q3D2Z1-F1
#
_cell.length_a   1.000
_cell.length_b   1.000
_cell.length_c   1.000
_cell.angle_alpha   90.00
_cell.angle_beta   90.00
_cell.angle_gamma   90.00
#
_symmetry.space_group_name_H-M   'P 1'
#
loop_
_entity.id
_entity.type
_entity.pdbx_description
1 polymer ?
#
loop_
_entity_poly.entity_id
_entity_poly.type
_entity_poly.pdbx_seq_one_letter_code
_entity_poly.pdbx_strand_id
1 'polypeptide(L)'
;MKGSHTLSVITASALKELMTLLLSEAYPQVFHCGHAVLAAAEELEQSDDTRLLKSYMDGIYNAIERLFYKEKIVLYPYLEKQFTLDGKMKTVPAVSIAMEEGQRASRMIQSFKAEILVAAMATKSIAMEVQLPAAFQQFEASWKCLCQHRAQLFTCFVSGSTTKV
;
A
#
# COMPACT_ATOMS: atom_id res chain seq x y z
N MET A 1 14.92 -7.95 -40.66
CA MET A 1 13.71 -8.42 -39.93
C MET A 1 13.41 -7.38 -38.85
N LYS A 2 12.40 -6.52 -39.07
CA LYS A 2 11.97 -5.52 -38.09
C LYS A 2 11.04 -6.20 -37.10
N GLY A 3 11.51 -6.42 -35.87
CA GLY A 3 10.68 -6.87 -34.77
C GLY A 3 9.67 -5.79 -34.43
N SER A 4 8.40 -6.04 -34.72
CA SER A 4 7.29 -5.24 -34.26
C SER A 4 7.18 -5.42 -32.74
N HIS A 5 7.80 -4.52 -31.98
CA HIS A 5 7.48 -4.39 -30.55
C HIS A 5 6.10 -3.76 -30.46
N THR A 6 5.06 -4.59 -30.46
CA THR A 6 3.73 -4.19 -29.98
C THR A 6 3.87 -3.81 -28.51
N LEU A 7 4.07 -2.52 -28.25
CA LEU A 7 3.85 -1.94 -26.93
C LEU A 7 2.42 -2.32 -26.53
N SER A 8 2.28 -3.02 -25.40
CA SER A 8 0.98 -3.32 -24.80
C SER A 8 0.21 -2.02 -24.64
N VAL A 9 -0.80 -1.80 -25.47
CA VAL A 9 -1.69 -0.64 -25.34
C VAL A 9 -2.61 -0.94 -24.17
N ILE A 10 -2.23 -0.47 -22.98
CA ILE A 10 -3.11 -0.50 -21.82
C ILE A 10 -4.27 0.45 -22.12
N THR A 11 -5.48 -0.09 -22.20
CA THR A 11 -6.69 0.66 -22.54
C THR A 11 -7.22 1.43 -21.32
N ALA A 12 -8.01 2.47 -21.56
CA ALA A 12 -8.72 3.20 -20.51
C ALA A 12 -9.60 2.27 -19.64
N SER A 13 -10.22 1.24 -20.23
CA SER A 13 -11.00 0.23 -19.50
C SER A 13 -10.13 -0.54 -18.52
N ALA A 14 -8.96 -1.03 -18.97
CA ALA A 14 -8.04 -1.78 -18.12
C ALA A 14 -7.52 -0.94 -16.95
N LEU A 15 -7.27 0.36 -17.16
CA LEU A 15 -6.89 1.27 -16.06
C LEU A 15 -8.01 1.45 -15.05
N LYS A 16 -9.26 1.56 -15.53
CA LYS A 16 -10.44 1.72 -14.67
C LYS A 16 -10.75 0.46 -13.87
N GLU A 17 -10.59 -0.71 -14.49
CA GLU A 17 -10.67 -2.00 -13.82
C GLU A 17 -9.60 -2.12 -12.73
N LEU A 18 -8.36 -1.70 -13.00
CA LEU A 18 -7.28 -1.71 -12.01
C LEU A 18 -7.54 -0.74 -10.84
N MET A 19 -8.06 0.46 -11.12
CA MET A 19 -8.51 1.38 -10.06
C MET A 19 -9.65 0.77 -9.23
N THR A 20 -10.59 0.08 -9.88
CA THR A 20 -11.69 -0.62 -9.19
C THR A 20 -11.15 -1.71 -8.28
N LEU A 21 -10.29 -2.60 -8.79
CA LEU A 21 -9.62 -3.66 -8.03
C LEU A 21 -8.92 -3.09 -6.78
N LEU A 22 -8.18 -1.98 -6.94
CA LEU A 22 -7.51 -1.32 -5.83
C LEU A 22 -8.50 -0.91 -4.74
N LEU A 23 -9.62 -0.28 -5.12
CA LEU A 23 -10.62 0.25 -4.19
C LEU A 23 -11.54 -0.78 -3.56
N SER A 24 -11.95 -1.81 -4.32
CA SER A 24 -12.94 -2.81 -3.88
C SER A 24 -12.31 -4.05 -3.26
N GLU A 25 -11.03 -4.31 -3.51
CA GLU A 25 -10.38 -5.55 -3.05
C GLU A 25 -9.06 -5.27 -2.33
N ALA A 26 -8.09 -4.63 -2.98
CA ALA A 26 -6.73 -4.55 -2.43
C ALA A 26 -6.66 -3.72 -1.13
N TYR A 27 -7.24 -2.51 -1.10
CA TYR A 27 -7.31 -1.71 0.13
C TYR A 27 -8.13 -2.40 1.24
N PRO A 28 -9.36 -2.89 0.96
CA PRO A 28 -10.13 -3.66 1.94
C PRO A 28 -9.36 -4.84 2.55
N GLN A 29 -8.59 -5.58 1.75
CA GLN A 29 -7.77 -6.68 2.26
C GLN A 29 -6.68 -6.18 3.23
N VAL A 30 -6.03 -5.06 2.93
CA VAL A 30 -5.04 -4.44 3.82
C VAL A 30 -5.68 -4.01 5.13
N PHE A 31 -6.87 -3.39 5.11
CA PHE A 31 -7.59 -3.01 6.33
C PHE A 31 -8.00 -4.22 7.15
N HIS A 32 -8.53 -5.27 6.49
CA HIS A 32 -8.89 -6.51 7.14
C HIS A 32 -7.69 -7.16 7.86
N CYS A 33 -6.55 -7.31 7.17
CA CYS A 33 -5.34 -7.84 7.77
C CYS A 33 -4.79 -6.92 8.88
N GLY A 34 -4.91 -5.59 8.74
CA GLY A 34 -4.52 -4.64 9.77
C GLY A 34 -5.34 -4.79 11.06
N HIS A 35 -6.64 -5.04 10.95
CA HIS A 35 -7.48 -5.36 12.12
C HIS A 35 -7.10 -6.68 12.77
N ALA A 36 -6.70 -7.70 11.99
CA ALA A 36 -6.21 -8.96 12.54
C ALA A 36 -4.91 -8.77 13.35
N VAL A 37 -4.03 -7.86 12.93
CA VAL A 37 -2.82 -7.49 13.71
C VAL A 37 -3.21 -6.81 15.02
N LEU A 38 -4.16 -5.87 14.99
CA LEU A 38 -4.66 -5.21 16.20
C LEU A 38 -5.30 -6.20 17.18
N ALA A 39 -6.11 -7.14 16.67
CA ALA A 39 -6.71 -8.19 17.49
C ALA A 39 -5.66 -9.10 18.13
N ALA A 40 -4.64 -9.54 17.36
CA ALA A 40 -3.52 -10.30 17.91
C ALA A 40 -2.72 -9.49 18.94
N ALA A 41 -2.62 -8.18 18.78
CA ALA A 41 -2.02 -7.29 19.76
C ALA A 41 -2.90 -7.08 21.01
N GLU A 42 -4.22 -7.26 20.93
CA GLU A 42 -5.13 -7.16 22.08
C GLU A 42 -5.07 -8.36 23.02
N GLU A 43 -4.77 -9.55 22.48
CA GLU A 43 -4.61 -10.79 23.24
C GLU A 43 -3.31 -10.84 24.05
N LEU A 44 -2.34 -9.99 23.69
CA LEU A 44 -1.17 -9.72 24.50
C LEU A 44 -1.60 -8.87 25.70
N GLU A 45 -1.44 -9.39 26.92
CA GLU A 45 -1.76 -8.68 28.18
C GLU A 45 -1.26 -7.21 28.16
N GLN A 46 -1.85 -6.34 29.00
CA GLN A 46 -1.56 -4.90 29.05
C GLN A 46 -0.13 -4.57 29.57
N SER A 47 0.91 -5.07 28.91
CA SER A 47 2.27 -4.58 29.04
C SER A 47 2.45 -3.27 28.27
N ASP A 48 3.48 -2.49 28.64
CA ASP A 48 3.82 -1.26 27.92
C ASP A 48 4.17 -1.54 26.44
N ASP A 49 4.75 -2.70 26.15
CA ASP A 49 5.07 -3.14 24.77
C ASP A 49 3.80 -3.32 23.92
N THR A 50 2.73 -3.87 24.50
CA THR A 50 1.43 -4.00 23.82
C THR A 50 0.85 -2.63 23.45
N ARG A 51 0.96 -1.65 24.35
CA ARG A 51 0.46 -0.28 24.10
C ARG A 51 1.26 0.40 22.99
N LEU A 52 2.58 0.21 22.99
CA LEU A 52 3.46 0.72 21.95
C LEU A 52 3.09 0.13 20.59
N LEU A 53 2.97 -1.20 20.48
CA LEU A 53 2.65 -1.89 19.24
C LEU A 53 1.28 -1.47 18.68
N LYS A 54 0.26 -1.34 19.53
CA LYS A 54 -1.05 -0.80 19.13
C LYS A 54 -0.94 0.62 18.58
N SER A 55 -0.22 1.51 19.28
CA SER A 55 -0.01 2.88 18.80
C SER A 55 0.70 2.94 17.45
N TYR A 56 1.66 2.05 17.20
CA TYR A 56 2.31 1.94 15.88
C TYR A 56 1.33 1.50 14.80
N MET A 57 0.56 0.44 15.09
CA MET A 57 -0.40 -0.11 14.13
C MET A 57 -1.54 0.88 13.82
N ASP A 58 -2.04 1.61 14.81
CA ASP A 58 -2.99 2.71 14.61
C ASP A 58 -2.40 3.81 13.71
N GLY A 59 -1.13 4.15 13.91
CA GLY A 59 -0.41 5.09 13.05
C GLY A 59 -0.35 4.62 11.60
N ILE A 60 -0.03 3.33 11.39
CA ILE A 60 0.00 2.70 10.06
C ILE A 60 -1.39 2.71 9.43
N TYR A 61 -2.42 2.28 10.17
CA TYR A 61 -3.79 2.22 9.69
C TYR A 61 -4.26 3.60 9.23
N ASN A 62 -4.07 4.62 10.06
CA ASN A 62 -4.42 6.02 9.73
C ASN A 62 -3.68 6.53 8.49
N ALA A 63 -2.41 6.16 8.29
CA ALA A 63 -1.65 6.55 7.11
C ALA A 63 -2.21 5.90 5.83
N ILE A 64 -2.55 4.62 5.89
CA ILE A 64 -3.12 3.86 4.77
C ILE A 64 -4.55 4.33 4.47
N GLU A 65 -5.37 4.59 5.49
CA GLU A 65 -6.73 5.09 5.34
C GLU A 65 -6.76 6.47 4.67
N ARG A 66 -5.90 7.40 5.10
CA ARG A 66 -5.75 8.70 4.45
C ARG A 66 -5.33 8.56 2.99
N LEU A 67 -4.41 7.64 2.70
CA LEU A 67 -3.99 7.35 1.34
C LEU A 67 -5.16 6.81 0.50
N PHE A 68 -5.92 5.84 1.03
CA PHE A 68 -7.11 5.29 0.40
C PHE A 68 -8.12 6.38 0.03
N TYR A 69 -8.48 7.26 0.97
CA TYR A 69 -9.46 8.31 0.68
C TYR A 69 -8.95 9.35 -0.32
N LYS A 70 -7.68 9.75 -0.24
CA LYS A 70 -7.07 10.62 -1.25
C LYS A 70 -7.10 9.99 -2.63
N GLU A 71 -6.76 8.70 -2.72
CA GLU A 71 -6.76 7.99 -4.00
C GLU A 71 -8.18 7.83 -4.55
N LYS A 72 -9.12 7.40 -3.73
CA LYS A 72 -10.53 7.18 -4.08
C LYS A 72 -11.24 8.46 -4.52
N ILE A 73 -11.08 9.55 -3.77
CA ILE A 73 -11.89 10.76 -3.93
C ILE A 73 -11.22 11.76 -4.88
N VAL A 74 -9.89 11.82 -4.87
CA VAL A 74 -9.15 12.87 -5.58
C VAL A 74 -8.37 12.28 -6.75
N LEU A 75 -7.43 11.36 -6.49
CA LEU A 75 -6.46 10.95 -7.50
C LEU A 75 -7.11 10.16 -8.63
N TYR A 76 -7.83 9.07 -8.34
CA TYR A 76 -8.38 8.21 -9.39
C TYR A 76 -9.41 8.94 -10.25
N PRO A 77 -10.35 9.73 -9.70
CA PRO A 77 -11.22 10.57 -10.53
C PRO A 77 -10.48 11.60 -11.38
N TYR A 78 -9.36 12.13 -10.87
CA TYR A 78 -8.48 13.00 -11.66
C TYR A 78 -7.80 12.24 -12.79
N LEU A 79 -7.22 11.06 -12.52
CA LEU A 79 -6.54 10.23 -13.52
C LEU A 79 -7.51 9.74 -14.62
N GLU A 80 -8.74 9.37 -14.26
CA GLU A 80 -9.78 8.99 -15.23
C GLU A 80 -10.06 10.08 -16.27
N LYS A 81 -10.07 11.36 -15.84
CA LYS A 81 -10.25 12.51 -16.76
C LYS A 81 -9.05 12.73 -17.69
N GLN A 82 -7.90 12.12 -17.39
CA GLN A 82 -6.63 12.31 -18.09
C GLN A 82 -6.18 11.06 -18.87
N PHE A 83 -7.10 10.12 -19.19
CA PHE A 83 -6.78 8.94 -20.00
C PHE A 83 -6.38 9.25 -21.46
N THR A 84 -6.34 10.52 -21.86
CA THR A 84 -5.83 10.97 -23.17
C THR A 84 -4.31 11.11 -23.15
N LEU A 85 -3.66 11.00 -24.32
CA LEU A 85 -2.19 11.11 -24.45
C LEU A 85 -1.65 12.45 -23.90
N ASP A 86 -2.34 13.56 -24.17
CA ASP A 86 -1.97 14.90 -23.69
C ASP A 86 -2.21 15.10 -22.18
N GLY A 87 -3.10 14.29 -21.58
CA GLY A 87 -3.39 14.31 -20.15
C GLY A 87 -2.27 13.70 -19.30
N LYS A 88 -1.51 12.74 -19.86
CA LYS A 88 -0.49 11.98 -19.11
C LYS A 88 0.59 12.88 -18.47
N MET A 89 1.13 13.86 -19.20
CA MET A 89 2.17 14.75 -18.66
C MET A 89 1.70 15.56 -17.45
N LYS A 90 0.40 15.86 -17.35
CA LYS A 90 -0.20 16.59 -16.22
C LYS A 90 -0.45 15.72 -14.98
N THR A 91 -0.39 14.40 -15.14
CA THR A 91 -0.63 13.44 -14.05
C THR A 91 0.61 13.11 -13.25
N VAL A 92 1.81 13.31 -13.83
CA VAL A 92 3.09 12.94 -13.21
C VAL A 92 3.26 13.51 -11.79
N PRO A 93 3.05 14.82 -11.51
CA PRO A 93 3.23 15.34 -10.16
C PRO A 93 2.28 14.72 -9.13
N ALA A 94 1.01 14.53 -9.50
CA ALA A 94 0.01 13.93 -8.62
C ALA A 94 0.32 12.45 -8.30
N VAL A 95 0.78 11.71 -9.31
CA VAL A 95 1.23 10.32 -9.16
C VAL A 95 2.47 10.24 -8.26
N SER A 96 3.46 11.11 -8.46
CA SER A 96 4.67 11.14 -7.62
C SER A 96 4.34 11.40 -6.15
N ILE A 97 3.46 12.36 -5.85
CA ILE A 97 3.00 12.63 -4.48
C ILE A 97 2.34 11.38 -3.87
N ALA A 98 1.46 10.70 -4.63
CA ALA A 98 0.81 9.49 -4.15
C ALA A 98 1.80 8.34 -3.90
N MET A 99 2.83 8.21 -4.74
CA MET A 99 3.92 7.25 -4.53
C MET A 99 4.72 7.56 -3.26
N GLU A 100 5.06 8.83 -3.02
CA GLU A 100 5.77 9.26 -1.81
C GLU A 100 4.98 8.99 -0.54
N GLU A 101 3.67 9.24 -0.55
CA GLU A 101 2.78 8.92 0.57
C GLU A 101 2.71 7.41 0.82
N GLY A 102 2.60 6.60 -0.24
CA GLY A 102 2.73 5.14 -0.17
C GLY A 102 4.05 4.70 0.45
N GLN A 103 5.16 5.33 0.04
CA GLN A 103 6.48 5.01 0.59
C GLN A 103 6.61 5.37 2.07
N ARG A 104 5.92 6.43 2.53
CA ARG A 104 5.85 6.77 3.95
C ARG A 104 5.17 5.65 4.74
N ALA A 105 4.03 5.14 4.28
CA ALA A 105 3.36 4.00 4.92
C ALA A 105 4.26 2.76 4.93
N SER A 106 4.94 2.44 3.81
CA SER A 106 5.91 1.34 3.75
C SER A 106 7.02 1.47 4.79
N ARG A 107 7.55 2.68 5.03
CA ARG A 107 8.56 2.88 6.08
C ARG A 107 8.01 2.60 7.48
N MET A 108 6.78 3.05 7.77
CA MET A 108 6.14 2.78 9.06
C MET A 108 5.94 1.28 9.29
N ILE A 109 5.53 0.54 8.25
CA ILE A 109 5.36 -0.92 8.29
C ILE A 109 6.69 -1.62 8.55
N GLN A 110 7.77 -1.19 7.91
CA GLN A 110 9.11 -1.76 8.15
C GLN A 110 9.62 -1.43 9.57
N SER A 111 9.36 -0.23 10.08
CA SER A 111 9.66 0.09 11.49
C SER A 111 8.90 -0.81 12.44
N PHE A 112 7.60 -1.00 12.23
CA PHE A 112 6.78 -1.88 13.07
C PHE A 112 7.23 -3.34 13.02
N LYS A 113 7.68 -3.84 11.86
CA LYS A 113 8.29 -5.17 11.74
C LYS A 113 9.50 -5.33 12.66
N ALA A 114 10.35 -4.31 12.75
CA ALA A 114 11.51 -4.34 13.63
C ALA A 114 11.07 -4.35 15.11
N GLU A 115 10.06 -3.57 15.48
CA GLU A 115 9.51 -3.55 16.84
C GLU A 115 8.91 -4.90 17.26
N ILE A 116 8.18 -5.58 16.37
CA ILE A 116 7.66 -6.94 16.66
C ILE A 116 8.80 -7.90 16.99
N LEU A 117 9.90 -7.86 16.23
CA LEU A 117 11.05 -8.74 16.47
C LEU A 117 11.71 -8.46 17.82
N VAL A 118 11.85 -7.18 18.20
CA VAL A 118 12.39 -6.79 19.50
C VAL A 118 11.47 -7.26 20.63
N ALA A 119 10.16 -7.03 20.51
CA ALA A 119 9.17 -7.42 21.50
C ALA A 119 9.10 -8.94 21.68
N ALA A 120 9.21 -9.72 20.59
CA ALA A 120 9.24 -11.18 20.63
C ALA A 120 10.50 -11.73 21.31
N MET A 121 11.65 -11.07 21.18
CA MET A 121 12.86 -11.46 21.91
C MET A 121 12.77 -11.15 23.41
N ALA A 122 12.04 -10.08 23.79
CA ALA A 122 11.86 -9.68 25.17
C ALA A 122 10.79 -10.50 25.91
N THR A 123 9.75 -10.95 25.18
CA THR A 123 8.55 -11.56 25.76
C THR A 123 8.43 -13.03 25.34
N LYS A 124 8.55 -13.97 26.28
CA LYS A 124 8.37 -15.43 26.05
C LYS A 124 6.90 -15.86 25.92
N SER A 125 6.06 -15.02 25.31
CA SER A 125 4.63 -15.28 25.15
C SER A 125 4.36 -15.91 23.78
N ILE A 126 3.58 -16.99 23.73
CA ILE A 126 3.18 -17.65 22.48
C ILE A 126 2.47 -16.67 21.52
N ALA A 127 1.68 -15.75 22.05
CA ALA A 127 1.01 -14.73 21.24
C ALA A 127 2.01 -13.78 20.56
N MET A 128 3.13 -13.46 21.24
CA MET A 128 4.17 -12.57 20.71
C MET A 128 5.15 -13.33 19.80
N GLU A 129 5.39 -14.61 20.07
CA GLU A 129 6.29 -15.46 19.28
C GLU A 129 5.63 -16.00 18.00
N VAL A 130 4.30 -16.15 17.98
CA VAL A 130 3.59 -16.86 16.89
C VAL A 130 2.44 -16.06 16.29
N GLN A 131 1.46 -15.64 17.10
CA GLN A 131 0.20 -15.08 16.57
C GLN A 131 0.40 -13.70 15.92
N LEU A 132 1.02 -12.76 16.64
CA LEU A 132 1.25 -11.40 16.14
C LEU A 132 2.18 -11.39 14.91
N PRO A 133 3.32 -12.11 14.89
CA PRO A 133 4.14 -12.24 13.68
C PRO A 133 3.39 -12.83 12.48
N ALA A 134 2.55 -13.85 12.70
CA ALA A 134 1.78 -14.46 11.63
C ALA A 134 0.71 -13.51 11.06
N ALA A 135 -0.03 -12.81 11.92
CA ALA A 135 -0.98 -11.78 11.50
C ALA A 135 -0.27 -10.65 10.74
N PHE A 136 0.88 -10.21 11.24
CA PHE A 136 1.66 -9.16 10.59
C PHE A 136 2.22 -9.61 9.23
N GLN A 137 2.62 -10.87 9.07
CA GLN A 137 3.07 -11.40 7.78
C GLN A 137 1.96 -11.35 6.72
N GLN A 138 0.71 -11.67 7.10
CA GLN A 138 -0.44 -11.55 6.20
C GLN A 138 -0.70 -10.08 5.82
N PHE A 139 -0.63 -9.19 6.79
CA PHE A 139 -0.72 -7.75 6.54
C PHE A 139 0.39 -7.25 5.60
N GLU A 140 1.65 -7.61 5.82
CA GLU A 140 2.78 -7.22 4.96
C GLU A 140 2.59 -7.76 3.52
N ALA A 141 2.10 -8.98 3.37
CA ALA A 141 1.81 -9.57 2.06
C ALA A 141 0.69 -8.81 1.33
N SER A 142 -0.39 -8.47 2.03
CA SER A 142 -1.49 -7.68 1.47
C SER A 142 -1.04 -6.27 1.06
N TRP A 143 -0.21 -5.61 1.88
CA TRP A 143 0.37 -4.30 1.58
C TRP A 143 1.27 -4.36 0.35
N LYS A 144 2.12 -5.38 0.25
CA LYS A 144 2.98 -5.58 -0.92
C LYS A 144 2.17 -5.78 -2.19
N CYS A 145 1.09 -6.55 -2.15
CA CYS A 145 0.19 -6.74 -3.27
C CYS A 145 -0.46 -5.42 -3.70
N LEU A 146 -0.98 -4.63 -2.75
CA LEU A 146 -1.51 -3.29 -3.01
C LEU A 146 -0.46 -2.39 -3.69
N CYS A 147 0.77 -2.36 -3.16
CA CYS A 147 1.87 -1.59 -3.75
C CYS A 147 2.19 -2.01 -5.19
N GLN A 148 2.16 -3.31 -5.49
CA GLN A 148 2.40 -3.83 -6.84
C GLN A 148 1.33 -3.35 -7.83
N HIS A 149 0.05 -3.47 -7.47
CA HIS A 149 -1.05 -2.98 -8.30
C HIS A 149 -1.00 -1.45 -8.47
N ARG A 150 -0.67 -0.71 -7.41
CA ARG A 150 -0.48 0.75 -7.50
C ARG A 150 0.67 1.11 -8.44
N ALA A 151 1.81 0.42 -8.35
CA ALA A 151 2.93 0.64 -9.26
C ALA A 151 2.57 0.33 -10.72
N GLN A 152 1.85 -0.77 -10.96
CA GLN A 152 1.35 -1.11 -12.29
C GLN A 152 0.41 -0.04 -12.84
N LEU A 153 -0.49 0.51 -12.01
CA LEU A 153 -1.37 1.60 -12.42
C LEU A 153 -0.56 2.86 -12.76
N PHE A 154 0.32 3.28 -11.85
CA PHE A 154 1.03 4.55 -11.93
C PHE A 154 2.06 4.59 -13.06
N THR A 155 2.72 3.46 -13.35
CA THR A 155 3.64 3.35 -14.51
C THR A 155 2.94 3.71 -15.82
N CYS A 156 1.64 3.47 -15.97
CA CYS A 156 0.89 3.85 -17.18
C CYS A 156 0.78 5.38 -17.42
N PHE A 157 0.97 6.16 -16.35
CA PHE A 157 0.92 7.63 -16.34
C PHE A 157 2.30 8.29 -16.39
N VAL A 158 3.36 7.56 -16.04
CA VAL A 158 4.75 8.07 -16.03
C VAL A 158 5.65 7.47 -17.12
N SER A 159 5.25 6.35 -17.74
CA SER A 159 6.00 5.69 -18.82
C SER A 159 5.80 6.43 -20.14
N GLY A 160 6.61 7.47 -20.33
CA GLY A 160 6.55 8.45 -21.41
C GLY A 160 7.46 9.64 -21.10
N SER A 161 7.81 9.83 -19.83
CA SER A 161 8.85 10.74 -19.36
C SER A 161 10.23 10.07 -19.48
N THR A 162 10.71 9.82 -20.70
CA THR A 162 12.15 9.63 -20.91
C THR A 162 12.84 10.97 -20.68
N THR A 163 13.13 11.28 -19.42
CA THR A 163 14.18 12.23 -19.09
C THR A 163 15.47 11.61 -19.60
N LYS A 164 15.95 12.11 -20.76
CA LYS A 164 17.34 11.92 -21.15
C LYS A 164 18.19 12.49 -20.02
N VAL A 165 18.90 11.62 -19.32
CA VAL A 165 20.13 11.97 -18.60
C VAL A 165 21.27 11.57 -19.53
#